data_AF-A0A9P9FP34-F1
#
_entry.id   AF-A0A9P9FP34-F1
#
_cell.length_a   1.000
_cell.length_b   1.000
_cell.length_c   1.000
_cell.angle_alpha   90.00
_cell.angle_beta   90.00
_cell.angle_gamma   90.00
#
_symmetry.space_group_name_H-M   'P 1'
#
loop_
_entity.id
_entity.type
_entity.pdbx_description
1 polymer ?
#
loop_
_entity_poly.entity_id
_entity_poly.type
_entity_poly.pdbx_seq_one_letter_code
_entity_poly.pdbx_strand_id
1 'polypeptide(L)'
;MSGEFTAFFYGTLMAPEVFFSVCYGDKDPPQVIKNMHTFAPAVLEGYCRHRVRYADYPGIIVEKGHTVLGVYATGLTDANMVKLDYFEGSDYDRETVKVKLVKSAGDTTRGDEYRQASVYVFNQPDDLEKKEWDFEHFRAEKMGYWTRGEWKADQDPEDKAGVSTSG
;
A
#
# COMPACT_ATOMS: atom_id res chain seq x y z
N MET A 1 -20.68 3.28 9.32
CA MET A 1 -20.83 3.59 7.89
C MET A 1 -19.51 3.28 7.21
N SER A 2 -19.52 2.64 6.05
CA SER A 2 -18.30 2.50 5.23
C SER A 2 -17.87 3.89 4.75
N GLY A 3 -16.58 4.16 4.69
CA GLY A 3 -16.09 5.45 4.22
C GLY A 3 -16.12 5.57 2.70
N GLU A 4 -16.07 6.81 2.21
CA GLU A 4 -16.17 7.12 0.77
C GLU A 4 -14.80 7.15 0.07
N PHE A 5 -13.70 7.09 0.83
CA PHE A 5 -12.36 7.17 0.26
C PHE A 5 -11.90 5.84 -0.33
N THR A 6 -11.01 5.97 -1.31
CA THR A 6 -10.40 4.89 -2.05
C THR A 6 -8.90 5.09 -2.10
N ALA A 7 -8.14 3.98 -2.05
CA ALA A 7 -6.68 4.01 -2.13
C ALA A 7 -6.15 2.90 -3.03
N PHE A 8 -4.96 3.12 -3.57
CA PHE A 8 -4.21 2.12 -4.32
C PHE A 8 -2.93 1.77 -3.56
N PHE A 9 -2.82 0.50 -3.18
CA PHE A 9 -1.67 -0.02 -2.45
C PHE A 9 -0.80 -0.86 -3.39
N TYR A 10 0.51 -0.63 -3.36
CA TYR A 10 1.48 -1.28 -4.24
C TYR A 10 2.66 -1.89 -3.45
N GLY A 11 2.59 -1.89 -2.12
CA GLY A 11 3.63 -2.38 -1.21
C GLY A 11 3.05 -3.22 -0.08
N THR A 12 3.49 -2.96 1.16
CA THR A 12 3.12 -3.74 2.35
C THR A 12 1.61 -3.77 2.61
N LEU A 13 0.93 -2.65 2.35
CA LEU A 13 -0.54 -2.50 2.49
C LEU A 13 -1.36 -3.31 1.48
N MET A 14 -0.73 -3.98 0.50
CA MET A 14 -1.41 -4.96 -0.35
C MET A 14 -1.90 -6.19 0.45
N ALA A 15 -1.29 -6.47 1.60
CA ALA A 15 -1.77 -7.48 2.54
C ALA A 15 -2.85 -6.86 3.46
N PRO A 16 -4.12 -7.34 3.42
CA PRO A 16 -5.18 -6.80 4.24
C PRO A 16 -4.87 -6.80 5.75
N GLU A 17 -4.09 -7.77 6.22
CA GLU A 17 -3.66 -7.88 7.61
C GLU A 17 -2.82 -6.68 8.06
N VAL A 18 -1.95 -6.18 7.18
CA VAL A 18 -1.13 -4.97 7.45
C VAL A 18 -2.05 -3.75 7.47
N PHE A 19 -2.96 -3.63 6.51
CA PHE A 19 -3.96 -2.56 6.51
C PHE A 19 -4.77 -2.54 7.80
N PHE A 20 -5.27 -3.68 8.27
CA PHE A 20 -6.05 -3.73 9.50
C PHE A 20 -5.21 -3.42 10.74
N SER A 21 -3.96 -3.91 10.80
CA SER A 21 -3.04 -3.55 11.87
C SER A 21 -2.84 -2.03 11.95
N VAL A 22 -2.60 -1.36 10.81
CA VAL A 22 -2.39 0.09 10.75
C VAL A 22 -3.67 0.86 11.08
N CYS A 23 -4.78 0.52 10.42
CA CYS A 23 -6.02 1.28 10.52
C CYS A 23 -6.83 1.00 11.78
N TYR A 24 -6.70 -0.18 12.37
CA TYR A 24 -7.53 -0.66 13.48
C TYR A 24 -6.72 -1.13 14.69
N GLY A 25 -5.40 -1.25 14.60
CA GLY A 25 -4.56 -1.77 15.68
C GLY A 25 -4.71 -3.28 15.88
N ASP A 26 -5.37 -3.97 14.96
CA ASP A 26 -5.66 -5.40 15.03
C ASP A 26 -5.53 -5.99 13.62
N LYS A 27 -4.70 -7.03 13.47
CA LYS A 27 -4.51 -7.73 12.20
C LYS A 27 -5.70 -8.59 11.79
N ASP A 28 -6.56 -8.95 12.74
CA ASP A 28 -7.72 -9.82 12.53
C ASP A 28 -8.98 -9.24 13.20
N PRO A 29 -9.44 -8.05 12.75
CA PRO A 29 -10.58 -7.40 13.38
C PRO A 29 -11.88 -8.18 13.12
N PRO A 30 -12.93 -7.95 13.93
CA PRO A 30 -14.24 -8.58 13.72
C PRO A 30 -14.74 -8.47 12.28
N GLN A 31 -15.45 -9.50 11.81
CA GLN A 31 -15.92 -9.59 10.42
C GLN A 31 -16.74 -8.36 9.96
N VAL A 32 -17.44 -7.70 10.88
CA VAL A 32 -18.19 -6.47 10.60
C VAL A 32 -17.26 -5.35 10.12
N ILE A 33 -16.06 -5.22 10.67
CA ILE A 33 -15.04 -4.25 10.22
C ILE A 33 -14.46 -4.68 8.88
N LYS A 34 -14.12 -5.97 8.72
CA LYS A 34 -13.60 -6.48 7.44
C LYS A 34 -14.56 -6.21 6.29
N ASN A 35 -15.86 -6.40 6.52
CA ASN A 35 -16.91 -6.17 5.52
C ASN A 35 -17.11 -4.69 5.15
N MET A 36 -16.51 -3.74 5.88
CA MET A 36 -16.55 -2.32 5.50
C MET A 36 -15.58 -2.02 4.35
N HIS A 37 -14.60 -2.89 4.11
CA HIS A 37 -13.53 -2.67 3.13
C HIS A 37 -13.59 -3.69 2.02
N THR A 38 -13.29 -3.25 0.80
CA THR A 38 -13.09 -4.17 -0.32
C THR A 38 -11.71 -3.97 -0.92
N PHE A 39 -11.10 -5.08 -1.35
CA PHE A 39 -9.77 -5.10 -1.95
C PHE A 39 -9.87 -5.83 -3.29
N ALA A 40 -9.49 -5.16 -4.37
CA ALA A 40 -9.52 -5.70 -5.71
C ALA A 40 -8.16 -5.49 -6.40
N PRO A 41 -7.63 -6.46 -7.16
CA PRO A 41 -6.41 -6.24 -7.92
C PRO A 41 -6.61 -5.13 -8.96
N ALA A 42 -5.63 -4.23 -9.07
CA ALA A 42 -5.68 -3.09 -9.98
C ALA A 42 -4.28 -2.76 -10.53
N VAL A 43 -4.25 -2.07 -11.66
CA VAL A 43 -3.02 -1.62 -12.33
C VAL A 43 -2.99 -0.09 -12.36
N LEU A 44 -1.85 0.47 -11.98
CA LEU A 44 -1.53 1.88 -12.13
C LEU A 44 -0.56 2.05 -13.31
N GLU A 45 -0.91 2.87 -14.28
CA GLU A 45 -0.09 3.12 -15.48
C GLU A 45 0.75 4.40 -15.32
N GLY A 46 1.94 4.44 -15.93
CA GLY A 46 2.83 5.60 -15.90
C GLY A 46 3.68 5.73 -14.64
N TYR A 47 3.78 4.64 -13.86
CA TYR A 47 4.60 4.54 -12.66
C TYR A 47 5.46 3.28 -12.73
N CYS A 48 6.61 3.32 -12.07
CA CYS A 48 7.46 2.16 -11.85
C CYS A 48 7.69 1.96 -10.35
N ARG A 49 7.69 0.68 -9.91
CA ARG A 49 7.89 0.30 -8.51
C ARG A 49 9.34 -0.12 -8.30
N HIS A 50 10.02 0.61 -7.43
CA HIS A 50 11.41 0.39 -7.05
C HIS A 50 11.53 -0.03 -5.60
N ARG A 51 12.61 -0.73 -5.30
CA ARG A 51 13.02 -0.96 -3.91
C ARG A 51 13.69 0.31 -3.37
N VAL A 52 13.28 0.75 -2.19
CA VAL A 52 13.97 1.83 -1.46
C VAL A 52 15.24 1.25 -0.85
N ARG A 53 16.37 1.94 -0.99
CA ARG A 53 17.68 1.49 -0.51
C ARG A 53 17.63 1.31 1.01
N TYR A 54 18.18 0.20 1.50
CA TYR A 54 18.20 -0.16 2.93
C TYR A 54 16.82 -0.30 3.61
N ALA A 55 15.74 -0.40 2.84
CA ALA A 55 14.39 -0.58 3.38
C ALA A 55 13.74 -1.87 2.84
N ASP A 56 12.83 -2.43 3.64
CA ASP A 56 12.00 -3.59 3.26
C ASP A 56 10.71 -3.18 2.54
N TYR A 57 10.50 -1.88 2.28
CA TYR A 57 9.32 -1.34 1.61
C TYR A 57 9.64 -0.73 0.22
N PRO A 58 8.69 -0.79 -0.73
CA PRO A 58 8.88 -0.22 -2.07
C PRO A 58 8.46 1.24 -2.16
N GLY A 59 9.05 1.97 -3.11
CA GLY A 59 8.60 3.28 -3.56
C GLY A 59 8.11 3.22 -5.01
N ILE A 60 7.10 4.02 -5.36
CA ILE A 60 6.77 4.26 -6.77
C ILE A 60 7.20 5.67 -7.18
N ILE A 61 7.63 5.79 -8.42
CA ILE A 61 7.92 7.07 -9.09
C ILE A 61 7.26 7.11 -10.46
N VAL A 62 7.03 8.31 -10.98
CA VAL A 62 6.48 8.51 -12.32
C VAL A 62 7.48 8.05 -13.36
N GLU A 63 7.11 7.03 -14.14
CA GLU A 63 7.92 6.51 -15.23
C GLU A 63 7.01 6.03 -16.38
N LYS A 64 7.07 6.76 -17.50
CA LYS A 64 6.18 6.51 -18.64
C LYS A 64 6.49 5.17 -19.30
N GLY A 65 5.44 4.45 -19.69
CA GLY A 65 5.56 3.14 -20.34
C GLY A 65 5.64 1.96 -19.36
N HIS A 66 5.70 2.24 -18.05
CA HIS A 66 5.67 1.24 -17.00
C HIS A 66 4.28 1.16 -16.34
N THR A 67 4.02 0.03 -15.69
CA THR A 67 2.77 -0.24 -14.97
C THR A 67 3.06 -0.94 -13.65
N VAL A 68 2.31 -0.61 -12.62
CA VAL A 68 2.42 -1.21 -11.29
C VAL A 68 1.16 -1.98 -10.97
N LEU A 69 1.31 -3.28 -10.70
CA LEU A 69 0.23 -4.11 -10.17
C LEU A 69 0.13 -3.91 -8.65
N GLY A 70 -1.08 -3.67 -8.18
CA GLY A 70 -1.38 -3.43 -6.78
C GLY A 70 -2.82 -3.80 -6.43
N VAL A 71 -3.30 -3.21 -5.33
CA VAL A 71 -4.63 -3.45 -4.77
C VAL A 71 -5.37 -2.12 -4.68
N TYR A 72 -6.54 -2.06 -5.29
CA TYR A 72 -7.51 -1.00 -5.10
C TYR A 72 -8.38 -1.31 -3.88
N ALA A 73 -8.31 -0.43 -2.88
CA ALA A 73 -9.06 -0.50 -1.64
C ALA A 73 -10.19 0.53 -1.62
N THR A 74 -11.37 0.12 -1.12
CA THR A 74 -12.53 1.00 -0.91
C THR A 74 -13.05 0.88 0.52
N GLY A 75 -13.91 1.83 0.93
CA GLY A 75 -14.54 1.79 2.25
C GLY A 75 -13.74 2.55 3.31
N LEU A 76 -12.73 3.32 2.88
CA LEU A 76 -11.82 4.01 3.76
C LEU A 76 -12.50 5.26 4.34
N THR A 77 -12.51 5.35 5.66
CA THR A 77 -13.02 6.52 6.40
C THR A 77 -11.94 7.59 6.53
N ASP A 78 -12.31 8.81 6.90
CA ASP A 78 -11.34 9.88 7.22
C ASP A 78 -10.31 9.41 8.26
N ALA A 79 -10.76 8.67 9.28
CA ALA A 79 -9.86 8.12 10.31
C ALA A 79 -8.88 7.08 9.73
N ASN A 80 -9.28 6.32 8.71
CA ASN A 80 -8.35 5.43 8.02
C ASN A 80 -7.32 6.24 7.24
N MET A 81 -7.75 7.27 6.52
CA MET A 81 -6.86 8.13 5.74
C MET A 81 -5.82 8.81 6.63
N VAL A 82 -6.21 9.37 7.78
CA VAL A 82 -5.27 9.99 8.74
C VAL A 82 -4.24 8.98 9.26
N LYS A 83 -4.65 7.75 9.55
CA LYS A 83 -3.72 6.70 10.00
C LYS A 83 -2.78 6.25 8.90
N LEU A 84 -3.25 6.20 7.66
CA LEU A 84 -2.41 5.89 6.50
C LEU A 84 -1.40 7.02 6.26
N ASP A 85 -1.82 8.29 6.33
CA ASP A 85 -0.91 9.44 6.22
C ASP A 85 0.19 9.37 7.29
N TYR A 86 -0.17 9.08 8.54
CA TYR A 86 0.79 8.90 9.63
C TYR A 86 1.71 7.69 9.41
N PHE A 87 1.15 6.58 8.93
CA PHE A 87 1.91 5.36 8.63
C PHE A 87 2.93 5.60 7.53
N GLU A 88 2.57 6.30 6.45
CA GLU A 88 3.46 6.51 5.31
C GLU A 88 4.56 7.53 5.66
N GLY A 89 4.24 8.53 6.48
CA GLY A 89 5.20 9.50 6.99
C GLY A 89 5.59 10.54 5.93
N SER A 90 6.66 11.28 6.18
CA SER A 90 7.13 12.36 5.29
C SER A 90 7.83 11.88 4.02
N ASP A 91 8.11 10.59 3.89
CA ASP A 91 8.81 9.99 2.75
C ASP A 91 7.91 9.83 1.51
N TYR A 92 6.61 10.02 1.69
CA TYR A 92 5.62 9.82 0.64
C TYR A 92 4.64 10.99 0.55
N ASP A 93 4.41 11.42 -0.68
CA ASP A 93 3.35 12.38 -0.99
C ASP A 93 2.08 11.64 -1.41
N ARG A 94 0.93 12.04 -0.85
CA ARG A 94 -0.36 11.48 -1.25
C ARG A 94 -0.88 12.17 -2.50
N GLU A 95 -1.00 11.40 -3.58
CA GLU A 95 -1.52 11.87 -4.87
C GLU A 95 -2.84 11.20 -5.24
N THR A 96 -3.61 11.85 -6.12
CA THR A 96 -4.82 11.25 -6.71
C THR A 96 -4.50 10.72 -8.11
N VAL A 97 -4.67 9.41 -8.30
CA VAL A 97 -4.40 8.72 -9.58
C VAL A 97 -5.64 8.01 -10.11
N LYS A 98 -5.54 7.54 -11.36
CA LYS A 98 -6.52 6.63 -11.97
C LYS A 98 -5.91 5.25 -12.11
N VAL A 99 -6.60 4.24 -11.59
CA VAL A 99 -6.18 2.83 -11.67
C VAL A 99 -7.20 2.02 -12.46
N LYS A 100 -6.70 1.03 -13.20
CA LYS A 100 -7.52 0.09 -13.96
C LYS A 100 -7.76 -1.16 -13.13
N LEU A 101 -9.02 -1.49 -12.85
CA LEU A 101 -9.35 -2.74 -12.15
C LEU A 101 -9.02 -3.96 -13.01
N VAL A 102 -8.38 -4.97 -12.42
CA VAL A 102 -8.08 -6.23 -13.11
C VAL A 102 -9.30 -7.15 -13.03
N LYS A 103 -9.68 -7.73 -14.18
CA LYS A 103 -10.75 -8.74 -14.23
C LYS A 103 -10.33 -10.01 -13.52
N SER A 104 -11.17 -10.50 -12.61
CA SER A 104 -11.16 -11.91 -12.23
C SER A 104 -11.67 -12.75 -13.41
N ALA A 105 -11.12 -13.94 -13.61
CA ALA A 105 -11.58 -14.86 -14.65
C ALA A 105 -13.08 -15.16 -14.45
N GLY A 106 -13.93 -14.65 -15.35
CA GLY A 106 -15.39 -14.79 -15.31
C GLY A 106 -16.17 -13.47 -15.22
N ASP A 107 -15.52 -12.33 -14.94
CA ASP A 107 -16.18 -11.03 -14.90
C ASP A 107 -16.09 -10.31 -16.26
N THR A 108 -17.21 -10.28 -16.99
CA THR A 108 -17.31 -9.63 -18.31
C THR A 108 -17.51 -8.12 -18.24
N THR A 109 -17.72 -7.54 -17.04
CA THR A 109 -18.25 -6.18 -16.90
C THR A 109 -17.23 -5.12 -16.46
N ARG A 110 -16.10 -5.51 -15.85
CA ARG A 110 -15.20 -4.56 -15.14
C ARG A 110 -13.90 -4.15 -15.82
N GLY A 111 -13.60 -4.66 -17.01
CA GLY A 111 -12.20 -4.74 -17.48
C GLY A 111 -11.56 -3.51 -18.09
N ASP A 112 -12.28 -2.41 -18.25
CA ASP A 112 -11.72 -1.17 -18.80
C ASP A 112 -12.11 0.04 -17.95
N GLU A 113 -12.57 -0.21 -16.72
CA GLU A 113 -13.05 0.85 -15.85
C GLU A 113 -11.91 1.42 -15.02
N TYR A 114 -11.58 2.68 -15.31
CA TYR A 114 -10.66 3.45 -14.50
C TYR A 114 -11.39 4.00 -13.27
N ARG A 115 -10.76 3.84 -12.10
CA ARG A 115 -11.23 4.37 -10.82
C ARG A 115 -10.22 5.36 -10.26
N GLN A 116 -10.73 6.44 -9.67
CA GLN A 116 -9.88 7.35 -8.90
C GLN A 116 -9.51 6.69 -7.56
N ALA A 117 -8.26 6.87 -7.15
CA ALA A 117 -7.74 6.40 -5.88
C ALA A 117 -6.65 7.32 -5.37
N SER A 118 -6.51 7.41 -4.05
CA SER A 118 -5.33 7.98 -3.42
C SER A 118 -4.16 7.00 -3.52
N VAL A 119 -2.96 7.48 -3.81
CA VAL A 119 -1.74 6.68 -3.80
C VAL A 119 -0.65 7.46 -3.09
N TYR A 120 0.25 6.75 -2.42
CA TYR A 120 1.45 7.35 -1.83
C TYR A 120 2.58 7.26 -2.87
N VAL A 121 3.27 8.36 -3.17
CA VAL A 121 4.35 8.41 -4.16
C VAL A 121 5.62 8.78 -3.43
N PHE A 122 6.71 8.05 -3.67
CA PHE A 122 7.95 8.26 -2.93
C PHE A 122 8.60 9.57 -3.38
N ASN A 123 8.92 10.46 -2.43
CA ASN A 123 9.38 11.81 -2.76
C ASN A 123 10.92 11.95 -2.81
N GLN A 124 11.68 10.90 -2.49
CA GLN A 124 13.14 10.88 -2.52
C GLN A 124 13.69 9.91 -3.59
N PRO A 125 13.57 10.20 -4.89
CA PRO A 125 13.95 9.27 -5.96
C PRO A 125 15.44 8.87 -5.96
N ASP A 126 16.32 9.66 -5.34
CA ASP A 126 17.76 9.38 -5.24
C ASP A 126 18.08 8.17 -4.34
N ASP A 127 17.16 7.80 -3.46
CA ASP A 127 17.28 6.64 -2.56
C ASP A 127 16.66 5.36 -3.14
N LEU A 128 16.24 5.39 -4.40
CA LEU A 128 15.71 4.22 -5.08
C LEU A 128 16.82 3.36 -5.70
N GLU A 129 16.79 2.06 -5.41
CA GLU A 129 17.55 1.08 -6.16
C GLU A 129 16.85 0.84 -7.52
N LYS A 130 17.64 0.73 -8.59
CA LYS A 130 17.15 0.30 -9.93
C LYS A 130 16.85 -1.20 -9.97
N LYS A 131 16.20 -1.72 -8.93
CA LYS A 131 15.81 -3.12 -8.79
C LYS A 131 14.30 -3.16 -8.54
N GLU A 132 13.61 -3.99 -9.32
CA GLU A 132 12.18 -4.24 -9.14
C GLU A 132 11.92 -4.88 -7.77
N TRP A 133 10.87 -4.43 -7.09
CA TRP A 133 10.45 -5.01 -5.82
C TRP A 133 9.55 -6.24 -6.04
N ASP A 134 9.94 -7.36 -5.43
CA ASP A 134 9.28 -8.65 -5.51
C ASP A 134 8.32 -8.86 -4.32
N PHE A 135 7.02 -8.83 -4.64
CA PHE A 135 5.94 -9.00 -3.66
C PHE A 135 5.86 -10.42 -3.07
N GLU A 136 6.20 -11.44 -3.85
CA GLU A 136 6.14 -12.84 -3.38
C GLU A 136 7.23 -13.09 -2.33
N HIS A 137 8.42 -12.51 -2.53
CA HIS A 137 9.50 -12.55 -1.55
C HIS A 137 9.14 -11.82 -0.24
N PHE A 138 8.51 -10.64 -0.31
CA PHE A 138 8.02 -9.92 0.88
C PHE A 138 7.04 -10.77 1.70
N ARG A 139 6.06 -11.39 1.02
CA ARG A 139 5.05 -12.23 1.68
C ARG A 139 5.68 -13.45 2.36
N ALA A 140 6.67 -14.08 1.74
CA ALA A 140 7.31 -15.28 2.27
C ALA A 140 8.23 -14.99 3.47
N GLU A 141 9.02 -13.92 3.44
CA GLU A 141 10.09 -13.71 4.41
C GLU A 141 9.80 -12.65 5.48
N LYS A 142 8.99 -11.64 5.16
CA LYS A 142 8.84 -10.44 6.00
C LYS A 142 7.45 -10.29 6.60
N MET A 143 6.43 -10.96 6.06
CA MET A 143 5.04 -10.90 6.56
C MET A 143 4.93 -11.15 8.07
N GLY A 144 5.72 -12.07 8.63
CA GLY A 144 5.73 -12.34 10.07
C GLY A 144 6.26 -11.20 10.95
N TYR A 145 7.10 -10.30 10.42
CA TYR A 145 7.62 -9.14 11.17
C TYR A 145 6.60 -8.00 11.19
N TRP A 146 5.95 -7.73 10.06
CA TRP A 146 4.94 -6.66 9.92
C TRP A 146 3.58 -7.00 10.54
N THR A 147 3.31 -8.28 10.84
CA THR A 147 2.06 -8.76 11.46
C THR A 147 2.19 -9.13 12.92
N ARG A 148 3.41 -9.13 13.48
CA ARG A 148 3.60 -9.13 14.94
C ARG A 148 3.20 -7.74 15.41
N GLY A 149 2.14 -7.65 16.21
CA GLY A 149 1.48 -6.42 16.65
C GLY A 149 2.32 -5.50 17.53
N GLU A 150 3.54 -5.18 17.10
CA GLU A 150 4.44 -4.22 17.73
C GLU A 150 4.51 -2.89 16.96
N TRP A 151 3.72 -2.73 15.89
CA TRP A 151 3.40 -1.39 15.38
C TRP A 151 2.45 -0.71 16.35
N LYS A 152 3.01 -0.06 17.37
CA LYS A 152 2.25 0.82 18.23
C LYS A 152 2.17 2.22 17.59
N ALA A 153 1.05 2.91 17.75
CA ALA A 153 0.82 4.24 17.18
C ALA A 153 1.79 5.33 17.70
N ASP A 154 2.62 4.98 18.69
CA ASP A 154 3.70 5.74 19.31
C ASP A 154 5.09 5.42 18.74
N GLN A 155 5.21 4.52 17.75
CA GLN A 155 6.46 4.35 17.01
C GLN A 155 6.68 5.51 16.03
N ASP A 156 7.94 5.94 15.96
CA ASP A 156 8.39 6.93 14.99
C ASP A 156 8.17 6.37 13.58
N PRO A 157 7.44 7.06 12.69
CA PRO A 157 7.23 6.62 11.32
C PRO A 157 8.55 6.47 10.54
N GLU A 158 9.68 7.01 11.02
CA GLU A 158 11.01 6.81 10.45
C GLU A 158 11.65 5.44 10.81
N ASP A 159 11.14 4.76 11.84
CA ASP A 159 11.69 3.50 12.37
C ASP A 159 10.97 2.25 11.79
N LYS A 160 10.62 2.32 10.50
CA LYS A 160 9.98 1.18 9.80
C LYS A 160 10.97 0.04 9.64
N ALA A 161 10.45 -1.20 9.72
CA ALA A 161 11.23 -2.43 9.64
C ALA A 161 12.28 -2.39 8.51
N GLY A 162 13.56 -2.32 8.90
CA GLY A 162 14.69 -2.59 8.01
C GLY A 162 15.76 -1.52 7.92
N VAL A 163 15.59 -0.30 8.45
CA VAL A 163 16.68 0.70 8.48
C VAL A 163 17.76 0.22 9.46
N SER A 164 18.69 -0.57 8.94
CA SER A 164 19.89 -0.96 9.66
C SER A 164 20.75 0.30 9.78
N THR A 165 20.58 1.06 10.86
CA THR A 165 21.53 2.10 11.26
C THR A 165 22.84 1.41 11.61
N SER A 166 23.68 1.14 10.60
CA SER A 166 25.08 0.85 10.83
C SER A 166 25.75 2.16 11.27
N GLY A 167 25.96 2.29 12.58
CA GLY A 167 26.91 3.24 13.15
C GLY A 167 28.36 2.85 12.86
#